data_AF-A0A1F4DGD5-F1
#
_entry.id   AF-A0A1F4DGD5-F1
#
_cell.length_a   1.000
_cell.length_b   1.000
_cell.length_c   1.000
_cell.angle_alpha   90.00
_cell.angle_beta   90.00
_cell.angle_gamma   90.00
#
_symmetry.space_group_name_H-M   'P 1'
#
loop_
_entity.id
_entity.type
_entity.pdbx_description
1 polymer ?
#
loop_
_entity_poly.entity_id
_entity_poly.type
_entity_poly.pdbx_seq_one_letter_code
_entity_poly.pdbx_strand_id
1 'polypeptide(L)'
;MTTDTGVDLVAYAPKIARPLSIQVKTNLKAKPGGGKGKAALDWWIPENTPAQLVALVDLASMKIWILLREELGTLAQQKSSGRFHLYMYTDPTHKPKKQGRLAHIYEFERYLLENRAHDVFSSGSAGLDRKSAFVKW
;
A
#
# COMPACT_ATOMS: atom_id res chain seq x y z
N MET A 1 1.64 -6.55 27.31
CA MET A 1 2.56 -5.85 26.39
C MET A 1 2.19 -6.29 24.99
N THR A 2 1.41 -5.48 24.26
CA THR A 2 0.96 -5.81 22.91
C THR A 2 1.58 -4.77 21.98
N THR A 3 2.35 -5.21 21.00
CA THR A 3 2.72 -4.37 19.87
C THR A 3 1.47 -4.20 19.01
N ASP A 4 0.65 -3.18 19.30
CA ASP A 4 -0.37 -2.75 18.35
C ASP A 4 -0.50 -1.24 18.35
N THR A 5 0.62 -0.58 18.09
CA THR A 5 0.57 0.79 17.57
C THR A 5 0.23 0.78 16.08
N GLY A 6 0.11 -0.38 15.42
CA GLY A 6 -0.09 -0.46 13.97
C GLY A 6 1.20 -0.36 13.14
N VAL A 7 2.37 -0.61 13.74
CA VAL A 7 3.65 -0.81 13.04
C VAL A 7 4.13 -2.24 13.31
N ASP A 8 4.30 -3.02 12.25
CA ASP A 8 4.70 -4.42 12.32
C ASP A 8 6.18 -4.62 11.97
N LEU A 9 6.71 -3.79 11.05
CA LEU A 9 8.11 -3.83 10.61
C LEU A 9 8.70 -2.42 10.54
N VAL A 10 10.02 -2.34 10.64
CA VAL A 10 10.80 -1.14 10.31
C VAL A 10 11.89 -1.54 9.33
N ALA A 11 11.94 -0.86 8.18
CA ALA A 11 12.99 -1.03 7.18
C ALA A 11 13.91 0.18 7.17
N TYR A 12 15.22 -0.04 7.22
CA TYR A 12 16.18 1.01 6.96
C TYR A 12 16.51 1.05 5.47
N ALA A 13 16.33 2.22 4.85
CA ALA A 13 16.66 2.43 3.45
C ALA A 13 17.86 3.39 3.34
N PRO A 14 19.07 2.87 3.05
CA PRO A 14 20.29 3.67 3.10
C PRO A 14 20.25 4.91 2.21
N LYS A 15 19.62 4.81 1.04
CA LYS A 15 19.52 5.91 0.05
C LYS A 15 18.69 7.10 0.52
N ILE A 16 17.78 6.90 1.48
CA ILE A 16 17.00 7.98 2.11
C ILE A 16 17.46 8.27 3.54
N ALA A 17 18.49 7.56 4.02
CA ALA A 17 19.12 7.68 5.33
C ALA A 17 18.14 7.71 6.52
N ARG A 18 16.96 7.08 6.39
CA ARG A 18 15.94 7.06 7.45
C ARG A 18 15.23 5.71 7.56
N PRO A 19 14.75 5.34 8.75
CA PRO A 19 13.84 4.21 8.91
C PRO A 19 12.47 4.53 8.31
N LEU A 20 11.81 3.49 7.78
CA LEU A 20 10.42 3.51 7.33
C LEU A 20 9.63 2.48 8.14
N SER A 21 8.56 2.93 8.79
CA SER A 21 7.61 2.06 9.50
C SER A 21 6.60 1.44 8.53
N ILE A 22 6.31 0.16 8.70
CA ILE A 22 5.45 -0.63 7.82
C ILE A 22 4.38 -1.35 8.64
N GLN A 23 3.12 -1.19 8.26
CA GLN A 23 2.03 -2.05 8.72
C GLN A 23 1.82 -3.18 7.71
N VAL A 24 1.70 -4.42 8.17
CA VAL A 24 1.52 -5.60 7.33
C VAL A 24 0.10 -6.12 7.49
N LYS A 25 -0.58 -6.33 6.36
CA LYS A 25 -1.89 -7.01 6.31
C LYS A 25 -1.81 -8.16 5.31
N THR A 26 -2.12 -9.36 5.80
CA THR A 26 -1.93 -10.60 5.02
C THR A 26 -3.25 -11.26 4.67
N ASN A 27 -3.33 -11.79 3.45
CA ASN A 27 -4.32 -12.78 3.05
C ASN A 27 -3.63 -14.09 2.73
N LEU A 28 -4.20 -15.21 3.17
CA LEU A 28 -3.72 -16.53 2.77
C LEU A 28 -4.00 -16.81 1.29
N LYS A 29 -5.20 -16.44 0.82
CA LYS A 29 -5.67 -16.60 -0.56
C LYS A 29 -6.91 -15.73 -0.80
N ALA A 30 -7.22 -15.46 -2.06
CA ALA A 30 -8.47 -14.80 -2.44
C ALA A 30 -9.71 -15.61 -2.00
N LYS A 31 -10.77 -14.91 -1.59
CA LYS A 31 -12.03 -15.51 -1.09
C LYS A 31 -13.27 -14.88 -1.74
N PRO A 32 -14.35 -15.66 -1.94
CA PRO A 32 -15.64 -15.13 -2.38
C PRO A 32 -16.18 -14.04 -1.45
N GLY A 33 -16.57 -12.88 -2.00
CA GLY A 33 -17.29 -11.86 -1.24
C GLY A 33 -18.72 -12.29 -0.89
N GLY A 34 -18.97 -12.78 0.33
CA GLY A 34 -20.32 -13.12 0.80
C GLY A 34 -20.92 -14.37 0.15
N GLY A 35 -20.29 -15.54 0.35
CA GLY A 35 -20.78 -16.86 -0.05
C GLY A 35 -20.76 -17.14 -1.55
N LYS A 36 -21.39 -16.26 -2.36
CA LYS A 36 -21.49 -16.36 -3.83
C LYS A 36 -20.76 -15.24 -4.59
N GLY A 37 -20.18 -14.25 -3.91
CA GLY A 37 -19.47 -13.19 -4.61
C GLY A 37 -18.17 -13.67 -5.27
N LYS A 38 -17.66 -12.86 -6.19
CA LYS A 38 -16.40 -13.15 -6.87
C LYS A 38 -15.22 -13.15 -5.89
N ALA A 39 -14.22 -13.96 -6.19
CA ALA A 39 -13.03 -14.07 -5.37
C ALA A 39 -12.23 -12.77 -5.43
N ALA A 40 -11.86 -12.26 -4.26
CA ALA A 40 -11.00 -11.10 -4.12
C ALA A 40 -10.01 -11.33 -2.98
N LEU A 41 -8.87 -10.64 -3.07
CA LEU A 41 -8.07 -10.32 -1.91
C LEU A 41 -8.67 -9.07 -1.27
N ASP A 42 -8.79 -9.03 0.05
CA ASP A 42 -9.31 -7.86 0.77
C ASP A 42 -8.58 -7.60 2.09
N TRP A 43 -8.40 -6.33 2.41
CA TRP A 43 -7.73 -5.90 3.63
C TRP A 43 -8.45 -4.70 4.23
N TRP A 44 -8.54 -4.70 5.56
CA TRP A 44 -9.01 -3.58 6.36
C TRP A 44 -7.82 -2.90 7.04
N ILE A 45 -7.65 -1.62 6.76
CA ILE A 45 -6.53 -0.80 7.25
C ILE A 45 -7.11 0.33 8.11
N PRO A 46 -6.63 0.55 9.35
CA PRO A 46 -7.02 1.72 10.15
C PRO A 46 -6.68 3.03 9.43
N GLU A 47 -7.60 4.00 9.45
CA GLU A 47 -7.36 5.34 8.88
C GLU A 47 -6.23 6.09 9.57
N ASN A 48 -6.06 5.83 10.87
CA ASN A 48 -5.07 6.45 11.74
C ASN A 48 -3.81 5.59 11.93
N THR A 49 -3.48 4.72 10.98
CA THR A 49 -2.24 3.94 11.05
C THR A 49 -1.03 4.88 11.18
N PRO A 50 -0.15 4.68 12.18
CA PRO A 50 1.07 5.48 12.30
C PRO A 50 2.20 4.97 11.41
N ALA A 51 2.02 3.82 10.75
CA ALA A 51 2.97 3.34 9.76
C ALA A 51 3.03 4.28 8.55
N GLN A 52 4.22 4.50 8.02
CA GLN A 52 4.44 5.29 6.80
C GLN A 52 4.03 4.50 5.56
N LEU A 53 4.19 3.17 5.62
CA LEU A 53 3.86 2.23 4.56
C LEU A 53 2.85 1.19 5.04
N VAL A 54 2.07 0.69 4.09
CA VAL A 54 1.22 -0.49 4.28
C VAL A 54 1.60 -1.55 3.26
N ALA A 55 1.94 -2.74 3.74
CA ALA A 55 2.19 -3.92 2.93
C ALA A 55 0.93 -4.81 2.89
N LEU A 56 0.33 -4.91 1.72
CA LEU A 56 -0.76 -5.85 1.45
C LEU A 56 -0.14 -7.12 0.89
N VAL A 57 -0.34 -8.26 1.55
CA VAL A 57 0.37 -9.50 1.23
C VAL A 57 -0.63 -10.56 0.81
N ASP A 58 -0.40 -11.20 -0.33
CA ASP A 58 -1.02 -12.46 -0.73
C ASP A 58 -0.02 -13.59 -0.55
N LEU A 59 -0.22 -14.42 0.48
CA LEU A 59 0.68 -15.50 0.84
C LEU A 59 0.61 -16.66 -0.17
N ALA A 60 -0.52 -16.88 -0.85
CA ALA A 60 -0.63 -17.96 -1.82
C ALA A 60 0.21 -17.72 -3.07
N SER A 61 0.29 -16.47 -3.53
CA SER A 61 1.08 -16.10 -4.70
C SER A 61 2.42 -15.43 -4.37
N MET A 62 2.73 -15.26 -3.08
CA MET A 62 3.93 -14.57 -2.58
C MET A 62 4.09 -13.15 -3.14
N LYS A 63 2.96 -12.44 -3.33
CA LYS A 63 2.93 -11.07 -3.83
C LYS A 63 2.75 -10.07 -2.70
N ILE A 64 3.45 -8.95 -2.82
CA ILE A 64 3.39 -7.84 -1.86
C ILE A 64 3.11 -6.56 -2.64
N TRP A 65 2.05 -5.85 -2.26
CA TRP A 65 1.81 -4.48 -2.69
C TRP A 65 2.21 -3.52 -1.57
N ILE A 66 3.08 -2.57 -1.87
CA ILE A 66 3.52 -1.53 -0.92
C ILE A 66 2.84 -0.22 -1.26
N LEU A 67 2.06 0.29 -0.32
CA LEU A 67 1.33 1.56 -0.41
C LEU A 67 1.90 2.59 0.57
N LEU A 68 1.94 3.85 0.15
CA LEU A 68 2.15 4.97 1.08
C LEU A 68 0.87 5.20 1.87
N ARG A 69 0.99 5.61 3.14
CA ARG A 69 -0.17 5.91 3.98
C ARG A 69 -1.12 6.93 3.33
N GLU A 70 -0.56 7.97 2.71
CA GLU A 70 -1.32 9.03 2.02
C GLU A 70 -2.12 8.53 0.80
N GLU A 71 -1.78 7.37 0.24
CA GLU A 71 -2.49 6.81 -0.92
C GLU A 71 -3.73 6.02 -0.52
N LEU A 72 -3.84 5.59 0.74
CA LEU A 72 -4.92 4.72 1.22
C LEU A 72 -6.29 5.32 0.97
N GLY A 73 -6.46 6.62 1.23
CA GLY A 73 -7.74 7.30 1.04
C GLY A 73 -8.21 7.35 -0.42
N THR A 74 -7.27 7.43 -1.35
CA THR A 74 -7.55 7.46 -2.79
C THR A 74 -7.78 6.06 -3.35
N LEU A 75 -7.00 5.07 -2.89
CA LEU A 75 -7.05 3.70 -3.41
C LEU A 75 -8.17 2.85 -2.79
N ALA A 76 -8.59 3.14 -1.56
CA ALA A 76 -9.64 2.37 -0.89
C ALA A 76 -10.97 2.48 -1.61
N GLN A 77 -11.64 1.35 -1.85
CA GLN A 77 -12.96 1.31 -2.49
C GLN A 77 -14.09 1.55 -1.48
N GLN A 78 -13.83 1.33 -0.19
CA GLN A 78 -14.77 1.64 0.88
C GLN A 78 -14.05 2.23 2.09
N LYS A 79 -14.80 2.98 2.89
CA LYS A 79 -14.40 3.53 4.18
C LYS A 79 -15.55 3.28 5.15
N SER A 80 -15.27 2.60 6.26
CA SER A 80 -16.26 2.30 7.29
C SER A 80 -15.58 2.17 8.64
N SER A 81 -16.22 2.70 9.69
CA SER A 81 -15.81 2.50 11.08
C SER A 81 -14.33 2.85 11.34
N GLY A 82 -13.84 3.96 10.76
CA GLY A 82 -12.45 4.40 10.94
C GLY A 82 -11.42 3.55 10.19
N ARG A 83 -11.85 2.77 9.18
CA ARG A 83 -10.99 1.89 8.40
C ARG A 83 -11.23 2.05 6.91
N PHE A 84 -10.15 1.96 6.15
CA PHE A 84 -10.15 1.77 4.71
C PHE A 84 -10.29 0.29 4.38
N HIS A 85 -11.14 -0.02 3.41
CA HIS A 85 -11.28 -1.33 2.80
C HIS A 85 -10.65 -1.28 1.41
N LEU A 86 -9.55 -2.02 1.24
CA LEU A 86 -8.94 -2.27 -0.05
C LEU A 86 -9.27 -3.69 -0.49
N TYR A 87 -9.80 -3.85 -1.70
CA TYR A 87 -9.97 -5.16 -2.30
C TYR A 87 -9.48 -5.19 -3.75
N MET A 88 -9.05 -6.37 -4.18
CA MET A 88 -8.56 -6.66 -5.52
C MET A 88 -9.22 -7.93 -6.03
N TYR A 89 -10.07 -7.81 -7.04
CA TYR A 89 -10.63 -8.95 -7.76
C TYR A 89 -9.54 -9.66 -8.56
N THR A 90 -9.53 -10.99 -8.50
CA THR A 90 -8.60 -11.83 -9.26
C THR A 90 -9.16 -12.25 -10.62
N ASP A 91 -10.48 -12.18 -10.79
CA ASP A 91 -11.18 -12.43 -12.06
C ASP A 91 -11.26 -11.12 -12.87
N PRO A 92 -10.52 -10.99 -13.98
CA PRO A 92 -10.49 -9.74 -14.78
C PRO A 92 -11.81 -9.49 -15.54
N THR A 93 -12.72 -10.45 -15.58
CA THR A 93 -14.01 -10.31 -16.28
C THR A 93 -15.10 -9.73 -15.37
N HIS A 94 -14.85 -9.66 -14.06
CA HIS A 94 -15.83 -9.16 -13.11
C HIS A 94 -16.00 -7.65 -13.25
N LYS A 95 -17.24 -7.17 -13.33
CA LYS A 95 -17.51 -5.73 -13.45
C LYS A 95 -17.77 -5.13 -12.06
N PRO A 96 -16.89 -4.27 -11.52
CA PRO A 96 -17.13 -3.61 -10.24
C PRO A 96 -18.38 -2.74 -10.31
N LYS A 97 -19.17 -2.72 -9.22
CA LYS A 97 -20.38 -1.88 -9.13
C LYS A 97 -20.05 -0.39 -9.11
N LYS A 98 -18.94 0.00 -8.47
CA LYS A 98 -18.47 1.39 -8.42
C LYS A 98 -17.41 1.60 -9.50
N GLN A 99 -17.67 2.52 -10.42
CA GLN A 99 -16.70 2.92 -11.45
C GLN A 99 -15.75 3.99 -10.89
N GLY A 100 -14.59 4.17 -11.53
CA GLY A 100 -13.62 5.22 -11.20
C GLY A 100 -12.68 4.92 -10.03
N ARG A 101 -12.65 3.69 -9.52
CA ARG A 101 -11.64 3.21 -8.58
C ARG A 101 -11.02 1.92 -9.10
N LEU A 102 -9.71 1.76 -8.85
CA LEU A 102 -9.04 0.50 -9.10
C LEU A 102 -9.74 -0.59 -8.27
N ALA A 103 -9.93 -1.76 -8.83
CA ALA A 103 -10.63 -2.87 -8.21
C ALA A 103 -10.09 -4.24 -8.65
N HIS A 104 -9.27 -4.30 -9.70
CA HIS A 104 -8.72 -5.54 -10.23
C HIS A 104 -7.23 -5.63 -9.92
N ILE A 105 -6.75 -6.84 -9.65
CA ILE A 105 -5.37 -7.08 -9.24
C ILE A 105 -4.33 -6.50 -10.21
N TYR A 106 -4.58 -6.57 -11.52
CA TYR A 106 -3.67 -6.04 -12.54
C TYR A 106 -3.54 -4.51 -12.48
N GLU A 107 -4.57 -3.81 -12.01
CA GLU A 107 -4.54 -2.34 -11.87
C GLU A 107 -3.59 -1.89 -10.76
N PHE A 108 -3.26 -2.81 -9.85
CA PHE A 108 -2.32 -2.56 -8.75
C PHE A 108 -0.89 -2.99 -9.08
N GLU A 109 -0.56 -3.42 -10.30
CA GLU A 109 0.79 -3.90 -10.65
C GLU A 109 1.88 -2.87 -10.37
N ARG A 110 1.63 -1.56 -10.60
CA ARG A 110 2.56 -0.48 -10.24
C ARG A 110 2.92 -0.41 -8.76
N TYR A 111 2.09 -1.01 -7.90
CA TYR A 111 2.27 -1.03 -6.46
C TYR A 111 2.95 -2.29 -5.94
N LEU A 112 3.21 -3.28 -6.81
CA LEU A 112 3.98 -4.47 -6.43
C LEU A 112 5.37 -4.06 -5.95
N LEU A 113 5.85 -4.73 -4.91
CA LEU A 113 7.15 -4.46 -4.30
C LEU A 113 8.26 -4.50 -5.36
N GLU A 114 8.26 -5.48 -6.27
CA GLU A 114 9.26 -5.56 -7.34
C GLU A 114 9.27 -4.34 -8.28
N ASN A 115 8.10 -3.71 -8.48
CA ASN A 115 7.94 -2.57 -9.38
C ASN A 115 8.17 -1.23 -8.67
N ARG A 116 7.99 -1.19 -7.35
CA ARG A 116 7.92 0.05 -6.57
C ARG A 116 9.05 0.25 -5.56
N ALA A 117 9.86 -0.77 -5.30
CA ALA A 117 10.92 -0.70 -4.29
C ALA A 117 11.87 0.49 -4.52
N HIS A 118 12.18 0.81 -5.77
CA HIS A 118 13.01 1.96 -6.09
C HIS A 118 12.35 3.28 -5.63
N ASP A 119 11.08 3.50 -5.92
CA ASP A 119 10.40 4.74 -5.59
C ASP A 119 10.28 4.96 -4.07
N VAL A 120 10.03 3.88 -3.33
CA VAL A 120 9.81 3.92 -1.88
C VAL A 120 11.12 3.97 -1.08
N PHE A 121 12.14 3.22 -1.51
CA PHE A 121 13.38 3.03 -0.75
C PHE A 121 14.62 3.70 -1.36
N SER A 122 14.52 4.28 -2.56
CA SER A 122 15.64 4.96 -3.24
C SER A 122 15.46 6.46 -3.47
N SER A 123 14.24 7.01 -3.31
CA SER A 123 13.97 8.42 -3.57
C SER A 123 14.41 9.33 -2.42
N GLY A 124 15.71 9.53 -2.31
CA GLY A 124 16.33 10.60 -1.52
C GLY A 124 16.48 11.85 -2.38
N SER A 125 15.39 12.54 -2.73
CA SER A 125 15.37 13.96 -3.13
C SER A 125 14.01 14.33 -3.75
N ALA A 126 13.12 14.90 -2.93
CA ALA A 126 12.04 15.74 -3.43
C ALA A 126 11.69 16.79 -2.37
N GLY A 127 12.44 17.90 -2.37
CA GLY A 127 12.06 19.16 -1.70
C GLY A 127 13.19 19.93 -1.02
N LEU A 128 13.58 21.08 -1.62
CA LEU A 128 14.47 22.17 -1.14
C LEU A 128 15.96 21.80 -0.96
N ASP A 129 16.97 22.42 -1.59
CA ASP A 129 17.13 23.79 -2.07
C ASP A 129 18.13 23.80 -3.26
N ARG A 130 17.67 24.19 -4.45
CA ARG A 130 18.54 24.64 -5.54
C ARG A 130 18.33 26.14 -5.73
N LYS A 131 18.61 26.94 -4.71
CA LYS A 131 19.08 28.30 -4.95
C LYS A 131 20.57 28.25 -5.23
N SER A 132 20.87 28.33 -6.51
CA SER A 132 22.13 28.87 -7.00
C SER A 132 22.47 30.14 -6.25
N ALA A 133 23.56 30.11 -5.51
CA ALA A 133 24.36 31.29 -5.22
C ALA A 133 25.82 30.86 -5.30
N PHE A 134 26.36 30.92 -6.52
CA PHE A 134 27.78 31.15 -6.70
C PHE A 134 28.12 32.46 -6.01
N VAL A 135 28.91 32.42 -4.94
CA VAL A 135 29.71 33.57 -4.52
C VAL A 135 31.13 33.26 -4.99
N LYS A 136 31.58 34.02 -5.99
CA LYS A 136 32.99 34.12 -6.36
C LYS A 136 33.71 34.90 -5.25
N TRP A 137 34.82 34.31 -4.80
CA TRP A 137 35.95 34.84 -4.01
C TRP A 137 35.64 35.88 -2.92
#